data_AF-A0A7X6WV23-F1
#
_entry.id   AF-A0A7X6WV23-F1
#
_cell.length_a   1.000
_cell.length_b   1.000
_cell.length_c   1.000
_cell.angle_alpha   90.00
_cell.angle_beta   90.00
_cell.angle_gamma   90.00
#
_symmetry.space_group_name_H-M   'P 1'
#
loop_
_entity.id
_entity.type
_entity.pdbx_description
1 polymer ?
#
loop_
_entity_poly.entity_id
_entity_poly.type
_entity_poly.pdbx_seq_one_letter_code
_entity_poly.pdbx_strand_id
1 'polypeptide(L)'
;MSVINPSVGFSGVTYNWNAQQSTGTLGISSQKIRVSNTTSTPAWTLSVAATANTNLWTSGGNTYDFNDSATNGRLNINPSGITITPQSGCNNTGLTSGSSAYFVQGTQDSINLITAGASAGTNCYWDVTGVEMTQDIPAAQAIGNYSLNLILSVI
;
A
#
# COMPACT_ATOMS: atom_id res chain seq x y z
N MET A 1 15.23 -14.27 3.51
CA MET A 1 14.78 -13.99 4.90
C MET A 1 13.51 -13.15 4.81
N SER A 2 12.54 -13.40 5.68
CA SER A 2 11.36 -12.53 5.82
C SER A 2 11.75 -11.26 6.59
N VAL A 3 11.09 -10.15 6.26
CA VAL A 3 11.26 -8.90 7.00
C VAL A 3 10.41 -8.99 8.27
N ILE A 4 11.03 -8.81 9.44
CA ILE A 4 10.33 -8.95 10.74
C ILE A 4 9.32 -7.80 10.92
N ASN A 5 9.71 -6.58 10.56
CA ASN A 5 8.87 -5.38 10.67
C ASN A 5 8.92 -4.62 9.33
N PRO A 6 8.10 -5.00 8.35
CA PRO A 6 8.06 -4.29 7.08
C PRO A 6 7.54 -2.87 7.28
N SER A 7 8.18 -1.88 6.67
CA SER A 7 7.79 -0.47 6.78
C SER A 7 8.03 0.29 5.48
N VAL A 8 7.22 1.33 5.27
CA VAL A 8 7.38 2.29 4.17
C VAL A 8 7.82 3.62 4.75
N GLY A 9 8.97 4.11 4.30
CA GLY A 9 9.43 5.46 4.62
C GLY A 9 8.81 6.46 3.64
N PHE A 10 8.24 7.54 4.19
CA PHE A 10 7.81 8.71 3.44
C PHE A 10 8.89 9.78 3.48
N SER A 11 9.00 10.60 2.43
CA SER A 11 9.94 11.71 2.40
C SER A 11 9.60 12.76 3.47
N GLY A 12 10.63 13.25 4.16
CA GLY A 12 10.43 14.30 5.17
C GLY A 12 9.95 15.60 4.53
N VAL A 13 9.01 16.27 5.19
CA VAL A 13 8.54 17.62 4.82
C VAL A 13 8.89 18.62 5.92
N THR A 14 8.97 19.90 5.57
CA THR A 14 9.14 21.00 6.53
C THR A 14 7.78 21.55 6.94
N TYR A 15 7.66 22.02 8.18
CA TYR A 15 6.46 22.70 8.67
C TYR A 15 5.98 23.79 7.70
N ASN A 16 4.68 23.79 7.39
CA ASN A 16 4.07 24.72 6.44
C ASN A 16 2.63 25.06 6.84
N TRP A 17 2.18 26.27 6.51
CA TRP A 17 0.79 26.72 6.65
C TRP A 17 -0.12 26.24 5.52
N ASN A 18 0.44 25.56 4.51
CA ASN A 18 -0.29 24.91 3.44
C ASN A 18 -0.17 23.40 3.58
N ALA A 19 -1.16 22.67 3.07
CA ALA A 19 -1.07 21.22 2.96
C ALA A 19 0.10 20.82 2.05
N GLN A 20 0.70 19.68 2.32
CA GLN A 20 1.88 19.18 1.62
C GLN A 20 1.67 17.73 1.20
N GLN A 21 2.45 17.30 0.22
CA GLN A 21 2.53 15.90 -0.18
C GLN A 21 3.86 15.30 0.23
N SER A 22 3.80 14.07 0.72
CA SER A 22 4.95 13.21 0.89
C SER A 22 4.73 11.91 0.15
N THR A 23 5.80 11.35 -0.40
CA THR A 23 5.75 10.11 -1.17
C THR A 23 6.59 9.02 -0.54
N GLY A 24 6.15 7.79 -0.71
CA GLY A 24 6.83 6.58 -0.28
C GLY A 24 6.67 5.46 -1.30
N THR A 25 7.47 4.41 -1.16
CA THR A 25 7.38 3.23 -2.03
C THR A 25 7.21 1.98 -1.18
N LEU A 26 6.05 1.35 -1.31
CA LEU A 26 5.77 0.04 -0.74
C LEU A 26 6.31 -1.06 -1.66
N GLY A 27 7.03 -2.01 -1.08
CA GLY A 27 7.69 -3.05 -1.84
C GLY A 27 8.99 -2.56 -2.50
N ILE A 28 10.03 -2.30 -1.71
CA ILE A 28 11.39 -2.04 -2.25
C ILE A 28 12.19 -3.35 -2.34
N SER A 29 13.35 -3.35 -2.99
CA SER A 29 14.16 -4.56 -3.22
C SER A 29 14.52 -5.33 -1.93
N SER A 30 14.73 -4.63 -0.82
CA SER A 30 14.99 -5.21 0.50
C SER A 30 13.74 -5.62 1.29
N GLN A 31 12.55 -5.17 0.86
CA GLN A 31 11.27 -5.39 1.52
C GLN A 31 10.16 -5.67 0.49
N LYS A 32 10.36 -6.69 -0.35
CA LYS A 32 9.40 -7.07 -1.40
C LYS A 32 8.15 -7.69 -0.78
N ILE A 33 7.01 -7.52 -1.45
CA ILE A 33 5.79 -8.26 -1.10
C ILE A 33 5.78 -9.57 -1.88
N ARG A 34 5.75 -10.72 -1.20
CA ARG A 34 5.64 -12.02 -1.85
C ARG A 34 4.24 -12.57 -1.72
N VAL A 35 3.59 -12.84 -2.85
CA VAL A 35 2.35 -13.62 -2.91
C VAL A 35 2.69 -15.02 -3.37
N SER A 36 2.30 -16.04 -2.60
CA SER A 36 2.50 -17.45 -2.95
C SER A 36 1.15 -18.12 -3.10
N ASN A 37 0.87 -18.70 -4.27
CA ASN A 37 -0.33 -19.50 -4.49
C ASN A 37 0.08 -20.96 -4.70
N THR A 38 0.02 -21.74 -3.63
CA THR A 38 0.27 -23.19 -3.63
C THR A 38 -1.01 -24.01 -3.75
N THR A 39 -2.14 -23.35 -4.04
CA THR A 39 -3.45 -24.01 -4.16
C THR A 39 -3.68 -24.45 -5.61
N SER A 40 -4.76 -25.21 -5.84
CA SER A 40 -5.26 -25.50 -7.18
C SER A 40 -6.15 -24.40 -7.76
N THR A 41 -6.41 -23.32 -7.01
CA THR A 41 -7.30 -22.22 -7.42
C THR A 41 -6.45 -21.07 -7.96
N PRO A 42 -6.55 -20.71 -9.26
CA PRO A 42 -5.76 -19.63 -9.84
C PRO A 42 -6.06 -18.24 -9.28
N ALA A 43 -7.34 -17.99 -8.96
CA ALA A 43 -7.82 -16.68 -8.60
C ALA A 43 -7.38 -16.29 -7.18
N TRP A 44 -6.88 -15.07 -7.05
CA TRP A 44 -6.56 -14.43 -5.78
C TRP A 44 -6.51 -12.91 -5.95
N THR A 45 -6.66 -12.17 -4.86
CA THR A 45 -6.49 -10.71 -4.84
C THR A 45 -5.55 -10.32 -3.71
N LEU A 46 -4.48 -9.60 -4.05
CA LEU A 46 -3.63 -8.90 -3.10
C LEU A 46 -4.18 -7.50 -2.89
N SER A 47 -4.47 -7.12 -1.65
CA SER A 47 -4.95 -5.79 -1.28
C SER A 47 -4.21 -5.21 -0.08
N VAL A 48 -4.32 -3.89 0.08
CA VAL A 48 -3.82 -3.14 1.24
C VAL A 48 -4.95 -2.38 1.91
N ALA A 49 -4.98 -2.39 3.23
CA ALA A 49 -5.93 -1.65 4.04
C ALA A 49 -5.23 -1.06 5.28
N ALA A 50 -5.83 -0.06 5.92
CA ALA A 50 -5.46 0.26 7.29
C ALA A 50 -5.93 -0.85 8.24
N THR A 51 -5.27 -1.00 9.39
CA THR A 51 -5.66 -2.03 10.38
C THR A 51 -7.10 -1.83 10.87
N ALA A 52 -7.53 -0.58 10.98
CA ALA A 52 -8.93 -0.20 11.12
C ALA A 52 -9.20 1.09 10.35
N ASN A 53 -10.43 1.29 9.86
CA ASN A 53 -10.83 2.50 9.15
C ASN A 53 -10.92 3.76 10.03
N THR A 54 -10.80 3.58 11.35
CA THR A 54 -10.70 4.64 12.38
C THR A 54 -9.27 4.93 12.81
N ASN A 55 -8.27 4.22 12.26
CA ASN A 55 -6.88 4.52 12.55
C ASN A 55 -6.51 5.92 12.02
N LEU A 56 -5.52 6.53 12.66
CA LEU A 56 -4.99 7.83 12.29
C LEU A 56 -3.49 7.72 12.07
N TRP A 57 -2.93 8.65 11.29
CA TRP A 57 -1.52 8.97 11.39
C TRP A 57 -1.26 9.53 12.77
N THR A 58 -0.30 8.96 13.51
CA THR A 58 -0.08 9.30 14.93
C THR A 58 1.37 9.65 15.22
N SER A 59 1.57 10.74 15.97
CA SER A 59 2.86 11.14 16.55
C SER A 59 2.64 11.59 18.00
N GLY A 60 2.67 10.64 18.93
CA GLY A 60 2.27 10.88 20.31
C GLY A 60 0.79 11.28 20.40
N GLY A 61 0.51 12.46 20.95
CA GLY A 61 -0.85 13.01 21.03
C GLY A 61 -1.33 13.72 19.76
N ASN A 62 -0.47 13.92 18.77
CA ASN A 62 -0.84 14.59 17.52
C ASN A 62 -1.31 13.57 16.49
N THR A 63 -2.42 13.86 15.82
CA THR A 63 -3.03 12.93 14.86
C THR A 63 -3.66 13.64 13.66
N TYR A 64 -3.76 12.95 12.53
CA TYR A 64 -4.59 13.35 11.40
C TYR A 64 -5.06 12.12 10.60
N ASP A 65 -6.07 12.31 9.75
CA ASP A 65 -6.71 11.23 9.01
C ASP A 65 -5.85 10.67 7.87
N PHE A 66 -6.14 9.44 7.46
CA PHE A 66 -5.54 8.81 6.27
C PHE A 66 -6.57 8.59 5.15
N ASN A 67 -7.85 8.88 5.40
CA ASN A 67 -8.97 8.55 4.51
C ASN A 67 -10.01 9.67 4.41
N ASP A 68 -9.61 10.93 4.66
CA ASP A 68 -10.45 12.11 4.48
C ASP A 68 -10.05 12.83 3.16
N SER A 69 -9.90 14.15 3.20
CA SER A 69 -9.65 15.02 2.07
C SER A 69 -8.18 15.44 2.00
N ALA A 70 -7.78 16.08 0.89
CA ALA A 70 -6.43 16.60 0.72
C ALA A 70 -6.01 17.58 1.83
N THR A 71 -6.97 18.26 2.47
CA THR A 71 -6.71 19.24 3.54
C THR A 71 -6.69 18.62 4.93
N ASN A 72 -7.39 17.50 5.14
CA ASN A 72 -7.55 16.87 6.46
C ASN A 72 -6.71 15.60 6.63
N GLY A 73 -6.16 15.10 5.54
CA GLY A 73 -5.25 13.96 5.52
C GLY A 73 -5.85 12.82 4.72
N ARG A 74 -5.11 12.36 3.71
CA ARG A 74 -5.49 11.17 2.96
C ARG A 74 -4.28 10.46 2.38
N LEU A 75 -4.43 9.16 2.15
CA LEU A 75 -3.41 8.29 1.61
C LEU A 75 -3.88 7.72 0.27
N ASN A 76 -3.10 8.00 -0.77
CA ASN A 76 -3.21 7.36 -2.07
C ASN A 76 -2.31 6.12 -2.13
N ILE A 77 -2.82 5.06 -2.75
CA ILE A 77 -2.05 3.89 -3.17
C ILE A 77 -2.14 3.79 -4.68
N ASN A 78 -0.98 3.78 -5.34
CA ASN A 78 -0.87 3.67 -6.79
C ASN A 78 -0.13 2.38 -7.20
N PRO A 79 -0.87 1.29 -7.48
CA PRO A 79 -0.29 0.05 -7.96
C PRO A 79 -0.11 0.00 -9.49
N SER A 80 -0.43 1.05 -10.26
CA SER A 80 -0.38 0.97 -11.73
C SER A 80 1.03 0.78 -12.30
N GLY A 81 2.05 1.23 -11.56
CA GLY A 81 3.48 1.18 -11.94
C GLY A 81 4.26 0.02 -11.32
N ILE A 82 3.60 -0.95 -10.69
CA ILE A 82 4.31 -2.03 -9.98
C ILE A 82 5.07 -2.94 -10.92
N THR A 83 6.15 -3.52 -10.40
CA THR A 83 6.85 -4.65 -11.02
C THR A 83 6.42 -5.94 -10.35
N ILE A 84 5.92 -6.89 -11.14
CA ILE A 84 5.58 -8.24 -10.71
C ILE A 84 6.64 -9.21 -11.26
N THR A 85 7.45 -9.77 -10.37
CA THR A 85 8.51 -10.72 -10.73
C THR A 85 8.07 -12.14 -10.40
N PRO A 86 7.76 -13.00 -11.37
CA PRO A 86 7.37 -14.38 -11.10
C PRO A 86 8.59 -15.21 -10.65
N GLN A 87 8.32 -16.27 -9.91
CA GLN A 87 9.26 -17.38 -9.71
C GLN A 87 9.77 -17.90 -11.07
N SER A 88 11.01 -18.37 -11.13
CA SER A 88 11.55 -19.04 -12.33
C SER A 88 10.63 -20.17 -12.80
N GLY A 89 10.24 -20.14 -14.08
CA GLY A 89 9.29 -21.08 -14.67
C GLY A 89 7.81 -20.66 -14.60
N CYS A 90 7.47 -19.68 -13.78
CA CYS A 90 6.15 -19.04 -13.75
C CYS A 90 6.13 -17.78 -14.62
N ASN A 91 4.94 -17.23 -14.89
CA ASN A 91 4.77 -15.97 -15.62
C ASN A 91 3.62 -15.13 -15.01
N ASN A 92 3.38 -13.95 -15.56
CA ASN A 92 2.35 -13.01 -15.08
C ASN A 92 1.03 -13.11 -15.85
N THR A 93 0.83 -14.15 -16.66
CA THR A 93 -0.44 -14.36 -17.38
C THR A 93 -1.59 -14.38 -16.39
N GLY A 94 -2.67 -13.67 -16.70
CA GLY A 94 -3.85 -13.60 -15.84
C GLY A 94 -3.71 -12.70 -14.61
N LEU A 95 -2.57 -12.01 -14.42
CA LEU A 95 -2.41 -11.01 -13.36
C LEU A 95 -2.68 -9.61 -13.91
N THR A 96 -3.47 -8.84 -13.16
CA THR A 96 -3.80 -7.44 -13.47
C THR A 96 -3.44 -6.56 -12.28
N SER A 97 -2.62 -5.53 -12.51
CA SER A 97 -2.36 -4.49 -11.50
C SER A 97 -3.60 -3.65 -11.25
N GLY A 98 -3.78 -3.19 -10.01
CA GLY A 98 -4.82 -2.24 -9.67
C GLY A 98 -4.59 -0.86 -10.30
N SER A 99 -5.49 0.07 -10.00
CA SER A 99 -5.38 1.49 -10.34
C SER A 99 -5.14 2.35 -9.11
N SER A 100 -4.62 3.57 -9.30
CA SER A 100 -4.50 4.55 -8.22
C SER A 100 -5.85 4.83 -7.57
N ALA A 101 -5.88 4.80 -6.23
CA ALA A 101 -7.04 5.08 -5.43
C ALA A 101 -6.64 5.73 -4.10
N TYR A 102 -7.52 6.56 -3.55
CA TYR A 102 -7.41 7.05 -2.18
C TYR A 102 -8.23 6.17 -1.25
N PHE A 103 -7.78 6.02 -0.01
CA PHE A 103 -8.71 5.62 1.04
C PHE A 103 -9.74 6.72 1.25
N VAL A 104 -11.00 6.33 1.39
CA VAL A 104 -12.12 7.26 1.59
C VAL A 104 -13.03 6.68 2.65
N GLN A 105 -13.18 7.40 3.75
CA GLN A 105 -13.95 6.95 4.90
C GLN A 105 -15.37 6.50 4.48
N GLY A 106 -15.73 5.27 4.88
CA GLY A 106 -17.05 4.70 4.64
C GLY A 106 -17.34 4.26 3.21
N THR A 107 -16.40 4.39 2.26
CA THR A 107 -16.58 3.97 0.87
C THR A 107 -15.43 3.14 0.30
N GLN A 108 -14.18 3.45 0.66
CA GLN A 108 -12.99 2.75 0.18
C GLN A 108 -12.03 2.49 1.34
N ASP A 109 -12.17 1.32 1.97
CA ASP A 109 -11.36 0.90 3.13
C ASP A 109 -10.21 -0.06 2.76
N SER A 110 -10.17 -0.56 1.54
CA SER A 110 -9.16 -1.50 1.02
C SER A 110 -8.88 -1.21 -0.44
N ILE A 111 -7.61 -1.22 -0.85
CA ILE A 111 -7.20 -0.97 -2.25
C ILE A 111 -6.53 -2.22 -2.80
N ASN A 112 -7.02 -2.70 -3.95
CA ASN A 112 -6.44 -3.85 -4.63
C ASN A 112 -5.13 -3.46 -5.31
N LEU A 113 -4.08 -4.23 -5.05
CA LEU A 113 -2.78 -4.08 -5.70
C LEU A 113 -2.68 -4.95 -6.94
N ILE A 114 -3.12 -6.22 -6.83
CA ILE A 114 -3.11 -7.19 -7.93
C ILE A 114 -4.35 -8.07 -7.82
N THR A 115 -4.98 -8.33 -8.97
CA THR A 115 -6.01 -9.35 -9.13
C THR A 115 -5.52 -10.43 -10.08
N ALA A 116 -5.56 -11.68 -9.65
CA ALA A 116 -5.31 -12.85 -10.45
C ALA A 116 -6.63 -13.45 -10.95
N GLY A 117 -6.75 -13.61 -12.26
CA GLY A 117 -7.90 -14.26 -12.91
C GLY A 117 -7.74 -15.76 -13.06
N ALA A 118 -8.71 -16.40 -13.73
CA ALA A 118 -8.74 -17.85 -13.93
C ALA A 118 -7.57 -18.43 -14.74
N SER A 119 -6.83 -17.60 -15.49
CA SER A 119 -5.65 -18.01 -16.26
C SER A 119 -4.33 -17.83 -15.51
N ALA A 120 -4.36 -17.39 -14.24
CA ALA A 120 -3.16 -17.23 -13.44
C ALA A 120 -2.48 -18.58 -13.13
N GLY A 121 -1.17 -18.53 -12.92
CA GLY A 121 -0.41 -19.71 -12.50
C GLY A 121 -0.83 -20.22 -11.12
N THR A 122 -0.66 -21.52 -10.90
CA THR A 122 -0.75 -22.15 -9.57
C THR A 122 0.59 -22.79 -9.23
N ASN A 123 0.83 -23.09 -7.95
CA ASN A 123 2.13 -23.56 -7.45
C ASN A 123 3.28 -22.60 -7.79
N CYS A 124 2.98 -21.30 -7.77
CA CYS A 124 3.88 -20.21 -8.11
C CYS A 124 3.93 -19.19 -6.97
N TYR A 125 5.00 -18.38 -6.95
CA TYR A 125 5.01 -17.12 -6.22
C TYR A 125 5.39 -15.95 -7.12
N TRP A 126 5.00 -14.74 -6.69
CA TRP A 126 5.37 -13.49 -7.32
C TRP A 126 5.90 -12.52 -6.27
N ASP A 127 7.04 -11.90 -6.57
CA ASP A 127 7.58 -10.78 -5.80
C ASP A 127 7.09 -9.48 -6.43
N VAL A 128 6.43 -8.66 -5.63
CA VAL A 128 5.84 -7.38 -6.02
C VAL A 128 6.64 -6.24 -5.41
N THR A 129 6.99 -5.26 -6.24
CA THR A 129 7.73 -4.06 -5.85
C THR A 129 7.20 -2.82 -6.55
N GLY A 130 7.42 -1.64 -5.95
CA GLY A 130 7.18 -0.36 -6.61
C GLY A 130 5.74 0.15 -6.51
N VAL A 131 5.00 -0.21 -5.46
CA VAL A 131 3.70 0.40 -5.18
C VAL A 131 3.98 1.82 -4.67
N GLU A 132 3.61 2.83 -5.47
CA GLU A 132 3.77 4.23 -5.08
C GLU A 132 2.69 4.60 -4.06
N MET A 133 3.05 5.36 -3.04
CA MET A 133 2.14 5.88 -2.03
C MET A 133 2.33 7.39 -1.92
N THR A 134 1.21 8.12 -1.90
CA THR A 134 1.21 9.58 -1.71
C THR A 134 0.36 9.93 -0.52
N GLN A 135 0.98 10.55 0.47
CA GLN A 135 0.33 11.06 1.67
C GLN A 135 0.08 12.56 1.50
N ASP A 136 -1.17 12.96 1.61
CA ASP A 136 -1.54 14.36 1.82
C ASP A 136 -1.45 14.65 3.33
N ILE A 137 -0.57 15.59 3.69
CA ILE A 137 -0.32 16.05 5.05
C ILE A 137 -1.06 17.38 5.22
N PRO A 138 -1.95 17.51 6.21
CA PRO A 138 -2.64 18.77 6.49
C PRO A 138 -1.68 19.92 6.77
N ALA A 139 -2.17 21.15 6.61
CA ALA A 139 -1.42 22.33 7.05
C ALA A 139 -1.17 22.31 8.57
N ALA A 140 -0.09 22.97 9.00
CA ALA A 140 0.23 23.25 10.39
C ALA A 140 0.31 22.01 11.30
N GLN A 141 0.68 20.84 10.76
CA GLN A 141 0.94 19.66 11.58
C GLN A 141 2.16 19.87 12.48
N ALA A 142 2.05 19.39 13.72
CA ALA A 142 3.17 19.43 14.66
C ALA A 142 4.36 18.66 14.08
N ILE A 143 5.58 19.13 14.36
CA ILE A 143 6.79 18.43 13.92
C ILE A 143 6.87 17.09 14.66
N GLY A 144 6.98 15.99 13.92
CA GLY A 144 7.07 14.65 14.49
C GLY A 144 7.16 13.56 13.44
N ASN A 145 7.43 12.34 13.90
CA ASN A 145 7.34 11.14 13.08
C ASN A 145 5.93 10.57 13.24
N TYR A 146 5.14 10.60 12.17
CA TYR A 146 3.79 10.06 12.16
C TYR A 146 3.80 8.63 11.60
N SER A 147 3.06 7.73 12.24
CA SER A 147 2.94 6.34 11.79
C SER A 147 1.47 5.91 11.66
N LEU A 148 1.20 5.06 10.66
CA LEU A 148 -0.07 4.39 10.40
C LEU A 148 0.20 2.91 10.11
N ASN A 149 -0.53 2.02 10.78
CA ASN A 149 -0.40 0.57 10.56
C ASN A 149 -1.31 0.09 9.43
N LEU A 150 -0.71 -0.54 8.43
CA LEU A 150 -1.39 -1.15 7.28
C LEU A 150 -1.34 -2.68 7.36
N ILE A 151 -2.31 -3.32 6.71
CA ILE A 151 -2.41 -4.76 6.54
C ILE A 151 -2.39 -5.07 5.05
N LEU A 152 -1.61 -6.08 4.66
CA LEU A 152 -1.69 -6.71 3.35
C LEU A 152 -2.47 -8.02 3.48
N SER A 153 -3.43 -8.21 2.59
CA SER A 153 -4.28 -9.40 2.57
C SER A 153 -4.21 -10.06 1.21
N VAL A 154 -4.19 -11.39 1.21
CA VAL A 154 -4.36 -12.21 0.01
C VAL A 154 -5.58 -13.09 0.25
N ILE A 155 -6.57 -12.99 -0.63
CA ILE A 155 -7.83 -13.76 -0.59
C ILE A 155 -7.97 -14.53 -1.89
#